data_AF-A0A017HGC5-F1
#
_entry.id   AF-A0A017HGC5-F1
#
_cell.length_a   1.000
_cell.length_b   1.000
_cell.length_c   1.000
_cell.angle_alpha   90.00
_cell.angle_beta   90.00
_cell.angle_gamma   90.00
#
_symmetry.space_group_name_H-M   'P 1'
#
loop_
_entity.id
_entity.type
_entity.pdbx_description
1 polymer ?
#
loop_
_entity_poly.entity_id
_entity_poly.type
_entity_poly.pdbx_seq_one_letter_code
_entity_poly.pdbx_strand_id
1 'polypeptide(L)'
;MRPSMSPLAPLATGPTAQGSQAELDPKLGNLPVGPGAEDTYYQCVGCHSTAIIRQQRLTDDRWDYLWTWMIDEQGMQEPEPEIAEQILAYLKTHFSSER
;
A
#
# COMPACT_ATOMS: atom_id res chain seq x y z
N MET A 1 -24.31 35.99 -8.04
CA MET A 1 -24.29 34.78 -8.89
C MET A 1 -23.00 34.02 -8.60
N ARG A 2 -23.07 32.72 -8.27
CA ARG A 2 -21.87 31.88 -8.08
C ARG A 2 -21.52 31.26 -9.43
N PRO A 3 -20.26 31.30 -9.89
CA PRO A 3 -19.89 30.74 -11.18
C PRO A 3 -20.14 29.21 -11.18
N SER A 4 -20.76 28.73 -12.25
CA SER A 4 -21.02 27.31 -12.47
C SER A 4 -19.71 26.61 -12.82
N MET A 5 -19.20 25.77 -11.93
CA MET A 5 -17.96 25.03 -12.14
C MET A 5 -18.33 23.68 -12.78
N SER A 6 -17.94 23.47 -14.04
CA SER A 6 -18.21 22.22 -14.75
C SER A 6 -17.40 21.07 -14.14
N PRO A 7 -18.06 19.98 -13.67
CA PRO A 7 -17.38 18.83 -13.06
C PRO A 7 -16.54 18.00 -14.05
N LEU A 8 -16.62 18.33 -15.34
CA LEU A 8 -15.89 17.67 -16.43
C LEU A 8 -14.79 18.55 -17.04
N ALA A 9 -14.52 19.72 -16.46
CA ALA A 9 -13.41 20.54 -16.92
C ALA A 9 -12.07 19.84 -16.58
N PRO A 10 -11.15 19.67 -17.54
CA PRO A 10 -9.85 19.08 -17.26
C PRO A 10 -9.09 19.99 -16.28
N LEU A 11 -8.70 19.44 -15.13
CA LEU A 11 -7.80 20.13 -14.21
C LEU A 11 -6.44 20.27 -14.91
N ALA A 12 -5.87 21.48 -14.88
CA ALA A 12 -4.52 21.71 -15.36
C ALA A 12 -3.55 20.83 -14.56
N THR A 13 -2.92 19.89 -15.25
CA THR A 13 -1.94 18.97 -14.66
C THR A 13 -0.68 19.75 -14.28
N GLY A 14 -0.47 19.96 -12.98
CA GLY A 14 0.82 20.41 -12.46
C GLY A 14 1.91 19.34 -12.68
N PRO A 15 3.20 19.70 -12.58
CA PRO A 15 4.28 18.74 -12.79
C PRO A 15 4.15 17.57 -11.82
N THR A 16 3.95 16.38 -12.37
CA THR A 16 3.97 15.14 -11.62
C THR A 16 5.39 14.91 -11.12
N ALA A 17 5.59 15.01 -9.80
CA ALA A 17 6.78 14.49 -9.16
C ALA A 17 6.87 12.99 -9.50
N GLN A 18 7.73 12.65 -10.46
CA GLN A 18 8.04 11.27 -10.80
C GLN A 18 8.94 10.72 -9.70
N GLY A 19 8.33 10.22 -8.63
CA GLY A 19 8.95 9.20 -7.80
C GLY A 19 9.27 8.01 -8.70
N SER A 20 10.50 7.49 -8.62
CA SER A 20 10.92 6.29 -9.34
C SER A 20 9.88 5.19 -9.13
N GLN A 21 9.11 4.86 -10.17
CA GLN A 21 8.19 3.74 -10.08
C GLN A 21 9.03 2.47 -10.01
N ALA A 22 9.02 1.82 -8.84
CA ALA A 22 9.63 0.52 -8.68
C ALA A 22 8.97 -0.47 -9.65
N GLU A 23 9.80 -1.31 -10.28
CA GLU A 23 9.35 -2.41 -11.15
C GLU A 23 8.35 -3.30 -10.39
N LEU A 24 7.35 -3.85 -11.08
CA LEU A 24 6.34 -4.71 -10.45
C LEU A 24 6.66 -6.17 -10.74
N ASP A 25 6.57 -7.05 -9.75
CA ASP A 25 6.78 -8.50 -9.95
C ASP A 25 5.45 -9.25 -10.11
N PRO A 26 5.13 -9.79 -11.30
CA PRO A 26 3.90 -10.57 -11.52
C PRO A 26 3.80 -11.83 -10.64
N LYS A 27 4.94 -12.42 -10.22
CA LYS A 27 4.95 -13.60 -9.35
C LYS A 27 4.55 -13.25 -7.92
N LEU A 28 4.79 -12.01 -7.50
CA LEU A 28 4.38 -11.47 -6.21
C LEU A 28 3.08 -10.65 -6.33
N GLY A 29 2.20 -11.02 -7.26
CA GLY A 29 0.91 -10.34 -7.44
C GLY A 29 1.03 -8.86 -7.86
N ASN A 30 2.07 -8.52 -8.61
CA ASN A 30 2.41 -7.15 -9.04
C ASN A 30 2.67 -6.19 -7.88
N LEU A 31 3.26 -6.69 -6.79
CA LEU A 31 3.86 -5.87 -5.76
C LEU A 31 5.17 -5.22 -6.29
N PRO A 32 5.50 -3.98 -5.90
CA PRO A 32 6.79 -3.37 -6.20
C PRO A 32 7.98 -4.21 -5.76
N VAL A 33 8.98 -4.37 -6.62
CA VAL A 33 10.22 -5.06 -6.29
C VAL A 33 10.97 -4.26 -5.22
N GLY A 34 11.39 -4.94 -4.14
CA GLY A 34 12.15 -4.33 -3.06
C GLY A 34 12.30 -5.23 -1.83
N PRO A 35 13.12 -4.82 -0.84
CA PRO A 35 13.25 -5.53 0.43
C PRO A 35 11.90 -5.69 1.13
N GLY A 36 11.55 -6.91 1.52
CA GLY A 36 10.26 -7.22 2.17
C GLY A 36 9.10 -7.55 1.23
N ALA A 37 9.27 -7.48 -0.09
CA ALA A 37 8.20 -7.80 -1.05
C ALA A 37 7.72 -9.26 -0.95
N GLU A 38 8.65 -10.21 -0.81
CA GLU A 38 8.33 -11.64 -0.73
C GLU A 38 7.61 -12.00 0.58
N ASP A 39 8.12 -11.51 1.71
CA ASP A 39 7.47 -11.70 3.02
C ASP A 39 6.08 -11.05 3.05
N THR A 40 5.94 -9.84 2.49
CA THR A 40 4.64 -9.17 2.36
C THR A 40 3.69 -9.99 1.51
N TYR A 41 4.15 -10.54 0.39
CA TYR A 41 3.34 -11.38 -0.47
C TYR A 41 2.82 -12.59 0.31
N TYR A 42 3.70 -13.40 0.90
CA TYR A 42 3.26 -14.63 1.58
C TYR A 42 2.41 -14.37 2.81
N GLN A 43 2.68 -13.30 3.57
CA GLN A 43 1.90 -12.94 4.74
C GLN A 43 0.50 -12.43 4.38
N CYS A 44 0.38 -11.58 3.37
CA CYS A 44 -0.87 -10.86 3.10
C CYS A 44 -1.82 -11.56 2.12
N VAL A 45 -1.38 -12.62 1.42
CA VAL A 45 -2.23 -13.35 0.45
C VAL A 45 -3.04 -14.51 1.04
N GLY A 46 -2.90 -14.79 2.34
CA GLY A 46 -3.63 -15.87 3.00
C GLY A 46 -5.16 -15.71 2.95
N CYS A 47 -5.66 -14.47 2.93
CA CYS A 47 -7.11 -14.19 2.96
C CYS A 47 -7.64 -13.50 1.70
N HIS A 48 -6.83 -12.71 1.00
CA HIS A 48 -7.25 -11.93 -0.17
C HIS A 48 -6.06 -11.57 -1.07
N SER A 49 -6.32 -11.13 -2.31
CA SER A 49 -5.24 -10.81 -3.24
C SER A 49 -4.48 -9.52 -2.89
N THR A 50 -3.24 -9.42 -3.39
CA THR A 50 -2.42 -8.19 -3.32
C THR A 50 -3.07 -6.98 -3.99
N ALA A 51 -4.13 -7.17 -4.78
CA ALA A 51 -4.87 -6.06 -5.38
C ALA A 51 -5.43 -5.10 -4.33
N ILE A 52 -5.85 -5.61 -3.16
CA ILE A 52 -6.34 -4.76 -2.06
C ILE A 52 -5.22 -3.84 -1.55
N ILE A 53 -4.01 -4.39 -1.33
CA ILE A 53 -2.82 -3.64 -0.90
C ILE A 53 -2.50 -2.53 -1.91
N ARG A 54 -2.46 -2.89 -3.20
CA ARG A 54 -2.09 -1.98 -4.30
C ARG A 54 -3.11 -0.85 -4.52
N GLN A 55 -4.34 -1.02 -4.06
CA GLN A 55 -5.38 0.00 -4.12
C GLN A 55 -5.34 0.98 -2.94
N GLN A 56 -4.61 0.64 -1.87
CA GLN A 56 -4.53 1.49 -0.69
C GLN A 56 -3.53 2.64 -0.89
N ARG A 57 -3.87 3.79 -0.31
CA ARG A 57 -2.96 4.91 -0.02
C ARG A 57 -3.29 5.44 1.36
N LEU A 58 -2.67 4.83 2.37
CA LEU A 58 -2.92 5.11 3.78
C LEU A 58 -1.71 5.81 4.38
N THR A 59 -1.89 6.57 5.46
CA THR A 59 -0.75 7.10 6.23
C THR A 59 0.00 5.97 6.92
N ASP A 60 1.23 6.21 7.35
CA ASP A 60 2.03 5.19 8.05
C ASP A 60 1.32 4.72 9.33
N ASP A 61 0.72 5.63 10.11
CA ASP A 61 -0.10 5.31 11.29
C ASP A 61 -1.32 4.43 10.96
N ARG A 62 -1.91 4.62 9.77
CA ARG A 62 -3.07 3.82 9.34
C ARG A 62 -2.65 2.41 8.93
N TRP A 63 -1.45 2.24 8.39
CA TRP A 63 -0.89 0.92 8.14
C TRP A 63 -0.63 0.17 9.45
N ASP A 64 -0.08 0.82 10.47
CA ASP A 64 0.12 0.22 11.79
C ASP A 64 -1.19 -0.21 12.42
N TYR A 65 -2.20 0.67 12.39
CA TYR A 65 -3.53 0.35 12.89
C TYR A 65 -4.15 -0.86 12.16
N LEU A 66 -4.07 -0.90 10.83
CA LEU A 66 -4.65 -2.01 10.04
C LEU A 66 -3.92 -3.32 10.31
N TRP A 67 -2.61 -3.30 10.48
CA TRP A 67 -1.83 -4.48 10.84
C TRP A 67 -2.33 -5.11 12.13
N THR A 68 -2.40 -4.31 13.21
CA THR A 68 -2.92 -4.76 14.51
C THR A 68 -4.37 -5.23 14.39
N TRP A 69 -5.23 -4.50 13.68
CA TRP A 69 -6.62 -4.89 13.47
C TRP A 69 -6.76 -6.23 12.71
N MET A 70 -5.92 -6.48 11.69
CA MET A 70 -5.94 -7.75 10.96
C MET A 70 -5.54 -8.93 11.86
N ILE A 71 -4.57 -8.73 12.76
CA ILE A 71 -4.17 -9.77 13.72
C ILE A 71 -5.30 -10.00 14.73
N ASP A 72 -5.70 -8.94 15.44
CA ASP A 72 -6.58 -9.05 16.60
C ASP A 72 -8.03 -9.41 16.22
N GLU A 73 -8.56 -8.78 15.16
CA GLU A 73 -9.98 -8.85 14.82
C GLU A 73 -10.27 -9.76 13.62
N GLN A 74 -9.31 -9.90 12.69
CA GLN A 74 -9.48 -10.75 11.51
C GLN A 74 -8.76 -12.10 11.62
N GLY A 75 -7.96 -12.31 12.67
CA GLY A 75 -7.25 -13.57 12.91
C GLY A 75 -6.10 -13.83 11.93
N MET A 76 -5.48 -12.77 11.39
CA MET A 76 -4.24 -12.91 10.63
C MET A 76 -3.15 -13.45 11.56
N GLN A 77 -2.45 -14.52 11.13
CA GLN A 77 -1.34 -15.07 11.91
C GLN A 77 -0.26 -14.01 12.10
N GLU A 78 0.12 -13.74 13.34
CA GLU A 78 1.20 -12.81 13.64
C GLU A 78 2.56 -13.47 13.32
N PRO A 79 3.38 -12.89 12.43
CA PRO A 79 4.73 -13.38 12.15
C PRO A 79 5.71 -12.96 13.25
N GLU A 80 6.92 -13.52 13.22
CA GLU A 80 8.00 -13.10 14.13
C GLU A 80 8.25 -11.57 14.03
N PRO A 81 8.62 -10.89 15.13
CA PRO A 81 8.70 -9.43 15.19
C PRO A 81 9.57 -8.81 14.08
N GLU A 82 10.72 -9.41 13.76
CA GLU A 82 11.62 -8.90 12.73
C GLU A 82 10.99 -8.97 11.32
N ILE A 83 10.16 -9.99 11.06
CA ILE A 83 9.43 -10.14 9.81
C ILE A 83 8.27 -9.15 9.75
N ALA A 84 7.55 -8.95 10.87
CA ALA A 84 6.49 -7.95 10.98
C ALA A 84 7.02 -6.53 10.66
N GLU A 85 8.17 -6.17 11.25
CA GLU A 85 8.83 -4.89 10.99
C GLU A 85 9.21 -4.74 9.51
N GLN A 86 9.77 -5.78 8.90
CA GLN A 86 10.13 -5.77 7.48
C GLN A 86 8.92 -5.58 6.57
N ILE A 87 7.80 -6.25 6.86
CA ILE A 87 6.56 -6.13 6.09
C ILE A 87 5.96 -4.73 6.25
N LEU A 88 5.87 -4.21 7.48
CA LEU A 88 5.35 -2.86 7.73
C LEU A 88 6.22 -1.80 7.06
N ALA A 89 7.55 -1.93 7.11
CA ALA A 89 8.47 -1.04 6.42
C ALA A 89 8.24 -1.06 4.90
N TYR A 90 8.05 -2.25 4.31
CA TYR A 90 7.74 -2.40 2.90
C TYR A 90 6.40 -1.76 2.53
N LEU A 91 5.33 -2.06 3.27
CA LEU A 91 3.99 -1.51 3.04
C LEU A 91 3.99 0.02 3.05
N LYS A 92 4.60 0.62 4.08
CA LYS A 92 4.74 2.07 4.19
C LYS A 92 5.58 2.62 3.04
N THR A 93 6.68 1.96 2.69
CA THR A 93 7.60 2.43 1.63
C THR A 93 6.92 2.58 0.28
N HIS A 94 6.05 1.64 -0.05
CA HIS A 94 5.47 1.57 -1.39
C HIS A 94 4.02 2.06 -1.47
N PHE A 95 3.27 2.06 -0.36
CA PHE A 95 1.82 2.33 -0.35
C PHE A 95 1.40 3.37 0.68
N SER A 96 2.34 4.10 1.28
CA SER A 96 2.01 5.24 2.12
C SER A 96 1.51 6.42 1.28
N SER A 97 0.54 7.17 1.80
CA SER A 97 0.13 8.47 1.25
C SER A 97 1.10 9.60 1.60
N GLU A 98 2.10 9.34 2.43
CA GLU A 98 3.05 10.34 2.95
C GLU A 98 4.34 10.40 2.12
N ARG A 99 4.41 9.67 1.01
CA ARG A 99 5.54 9.61 0.07
C ARG A 99 5.10 9.74 -1.39
#